data_AF-A0A016W8U6-F1
#
_entry.id   AF-A0A016W8U6-F1
#
_cell.length_a   1.000
_cell.length_b   1.000
_cell.length_c   1.000
_cell.angle_alpha   90.00
_cell.angle_beta   90.00
_cell.angle_gamma   90.00
#
_symmetry.space_group_name_H-M   'P 1'
#
loop_
_entity.id
_entity.type
_entity.pdbx_description
1 polymer ?
#
loop_
_entity_poly.entity_id
_entity_poly.type
_entity_poly.pdbx_seq_one_letter_code
_entity_poly.pdbx_strand_id
1 'polypeptide(L)'
;MIYFASFVREVLGASSGQRAFVANGLVVGPFDDEEEVIDSDVELVERIVETQGAGVIASHIDKWDVKKEDGYSSDVVMRSFALVSKFAVSRKRTWIVVGEDEHSTVTLVAEDSNRPVLDVVAVVDPLTRSAQKLAPILDVLRKTVNCDLKIVLNPKPKLSEMPLKRYYRYVVAPELQFDKAGKVAANQARKRRPICGDTAVDTEPSLAILVSVTPVDAVGLACYKWSILMYHDV
;
A
#
# COMPACT_ATOMS: atom_id res chain seq x y z
N MET A 1 2.29 10.80 35.32
CA MET A 1 0.89 11.21 34.98
C MET A 1 0.80 12.16 33.78
N ILE A 2 1.74 13.08 33.53
CA ILE A 2 1.64 14.07 32.43
C ILE A 2 1.56 13.41 31.03
N TYR A 3 2.34 12.36 30.78
CA TYR A 3 2.35 11.65 29.49
C TYR A 3 1.02 10.98 29.11
N PHE A 4 0.23 10.54 30.09
CA PHE A 4 -1.06 9.90 29.80
C PHE A 4 -2.10 10.93 29.34
N ALA A 5 -2.10 12.12 29.93
CA ALA A 5 -3.01 13.19 29.54
C ALA A 5 -2.71 13.71 28.12
N SER A 6 -1.42 13.84 27.76
CA SER A 6 -1.05 14.21 26.39
C SER A 6 -1.42 13.13 25.37
N PHE A 7 -1.21 11.85 25.71
CA PHE A 7 -1.57 10.73 24.83
C PHE A 7 -3.08 10.66 24.55
N VAL A 8 -3.92 10.79 25.58
CA VAL A 8 -5.39 10.77 25.41
C VAL A 8 -5.84 11.91 24.49
N ARG A 9 -5.28 13.10 24.65
CA ARG A 9 -5.63 14.25 23.81
C ARG A 9 -5.16 14.10 22.37
N GLU A 10 -3.93 13.63 22.16
CA GLU A 10 -3.30 13.59 20.83
C GLU A 10 -3.70 12.34 20.02
N VAL A 11 -3.93 11.21 20.68
CA VAL A 11 -4.20 9.92 20.01
C VAL A 11 -5.68 9.55 20.04
N LEU A 12 -6.36 9.72 21.19
CA LEU A 12 -7.78 9.40 21.31
C LEU A 12 -8.69 10.57 20.97
N GLY A 13 -8.16 11.80 20.91
CA GLY A 13 -8.92 13.01 20.59
C GLY A 13 -9.83 13.50 21.71
N ALA A 14 -9.69 12.97 22.94
CA ALA A 14 -10.52 13.34 24.08
C ALA A 14 -9.82 14.37 24.99
N SER A 15 -10.56 15.41 25.39
CA SER A 15 -10.11 16.42 26.35
C SER A 15 -10.41 16.01 27.79
N SER A 16 -9.82 16.72 28.75
CA SER A 16 -10.07 16.45 30.18
C SER A 16 -11.56 16.61 30.50
N GLY A 17 -12.14 15.62 31.17
CA GLY A 17 -13.56 15.58 31.53
C GLY A 17 -14.47 14.93 30.48
N GLN A 18 -14.02 14.78 29.23
CA GLN A 18 -14.83 14.13 28.20
C GLN A 18 -14.84 12.61 28.34
N ARG A 19 -15.98 12.01 28.00
CA ARG A 19 -16.21 10.56 28.05
C ARG A 19 -16.17 9.98 26.64
N ALA A 20 -15.60 8.80 26.46
CA ALA A 20 -15.55 8.08 25.18
C ALA A 20 -15.41 6.58 25.43
N PHE A 21 -15.94 5.77 24.51
CA PHE A 21 -15.72 4.33 24.50
C PHE A 21 -14.50 3.98 23.64
N VAL A 22 -13.73 3.00 24.10
CA VAL A 22 -12.62 2.43 23.34
C VAL A 22 -12.81 0.92 23.26
N ALA A 23 -13.06 0.40 22.07
CA ALA A 23 -13.26 -1.02 21.83
C ALA A 23 -12.38 -1.50 20.68
N ASN A 24 -11.43 -2.39 20.96
CA ASN A 24 -10.44 -2.90 20.01
C ASN A 24 -9.67 -1.81 19.22
N GLY A 25 -9.52 -0.60 19.77
CA GLY A 25 -8.89 0.54 19.09
C GLY A 25 -9.85 1.41 18.26
N LEU A 26 -11.13 1.05 18.17
CA LEU A 26 -12.19 1.95 17.75
C LEU A 26 -12.51 2.91 18.90
N VAL A 27 -12.44 4.22 18.62
CA VAL A 27 -12.83 5.26 19.57
C VAL A 27 -14.21 5.79 19.19
N VAL A 28 -15.17 5.71 20.10
CA VAL A 28 -16.53 6.23 19.93
C VAL A 28 -16.75 7.35 20.94
N GLY A 29 -17.01 8.56 20.45
CA GLY A 29 -17.11 9.78 21.24
C GLY A 29 -16.31 10.92 20.60
N PRO A 30 -16.03 12.01 21.35
CA PRO A 30 -16.43 12.23 22.74
C PRO A 30 -17.95 12.40 22.90
N PHE A 31 -18.49 11.88 24.00
CA PHE A 31 -19.89 12.04 24.39
C PHE A 31 -20.08 13.35 25.15
N ASP A 32 -21.27 13.94 25.02
CA ASP A 32 -21.65 15.15 25.77
C ASP A 32 -21.88 14.83 27.25
N ASP A 33 -21.76 15.82 28.13
CA ASP A 33 -21.91 15.63 29.58
C ASP A 33 -23.35 15.18 29.97
N GLU A 34 -24.33 15.53 29.15
CA GLU A 34 -25.74 15.19 29.32
C GLU A 34 -26.13 13.84 28.69
N GLU A 35 -25.23 13.23 27.91
CA GLU A 35 -25.50 11.97 27.22
C GLU A 35 -25.42 10.80 28.22
N GLU A 36 -26.53 10.10 28.43
CA GLU A 36 -26.56 8.92 29.29
C GLU A 36 -26.11 7.69 28.50
N VAL A 37 -25.09 7.01 29.03
CA VAL A 37 -24.60 5.75 28.50
C VAL A 37 -25.34 4.61 29.19
N ILE A 38 -26.07 3.82 28.42
CA ILE A 38 -26.85 2.68 28.91
C ILE A 38 -26.23 1.35 28.51
N ASP A 39 -26.63 0.26 29.16
CA ASP A 39 -26.09 -1.09 28.92
C ASP A 39 -26.24 -1.53 27.44
N SER A 40 -27.32 -1.10 26.77
CA SER A 40 -27.53 -1.40 25.36
C SER A 40 -26.52 -0.71 24.43
N ASP A 41 -25.90 0.39 24.86
CA ASP A 41 -24.86 1.07 24.07
C ASP A 41 -23.57 0.25 24.06
N VAL A 42 -23.27 -0.42 25.18
CA VAL A 42 -22.14 -1.35 25.27
C VAL A 42 -22.35 -2.53 24.31
N GLU A 43 -23.56 -3.10 24.29
CA GLU A 43 -23.90 -4.15 23.31
C GLU A 43 -23.81 -3.65 21.86
N LEU A 44 -24.21 -2.40 21.61
CA LEU A 44 -24.14 -1.80 20.27
C LEU A 44 -22.68 -1.66 19.82
N VAL A 45 -21.79 -1.18 20.68
CA VAL A 45 -20.36 -1.06 20.39
C VAL A 45 -19.76 -2.44 20.08
N GLU A 46 -20.12 -3.47 20.84
CA GLU A 46 -19.69 -4.85 20.56
C GLU A 46 -20.16 -5.32 19.17
N ARG A 47 -21.45 -5.12 18.83
CA ARG A 47 -21.98 -5.48 17.51
C ARG A 47 -21.31 -4.71 16.37
N ILE A 48 -20.96 -3.44 16.58
CA ILE A 48 -20.23 -2.63 15.58
C ILE A 48 -18.85 -3.22 15.33
N VAL A 49 -18.08 -3.51 16.40
CA VAL A 49 -16.73 -4.10 16.30
C VAL A 49 -16.79 -5.46 15.59
N GLU A 50 -17.78 -6.29 15.91
CA GLU A 50 -17.96 -7.58 15.27
C GLU A 50 -18.32 -7.44 13.79
N THR A 51 -19.25 -6.55 13.45
CA THR A 51 -19.69 -6.27 12.06
C THR A 51 -18.56 -5.68 11.21
N GLN A 52 -17.67 -4.88 11.82
CA GLN A 52 -16.50 -4.32 11.14
C GLN A 52 -15.40 -5.35 10.85
N GLY A 53 -15.58 -6.61 11.29
CA GLY A 53 -14.72 -7.72 10.90
C GLY A 53 -13.74 -8.19 11.97
N ALA A 54 -13.97 -7.85 13.25
CA ALA A 54 -13.16 -8.40 14.36
C ALA A 54 -13.19 -9.94 14.37
N GLY A 55 -14.36 -10.56 14.21
CA GLY A 55 -14.48 -12.02 14.09
C GLY A 55 -13.73 -12.61 12.89
N VAL A 56 -13.65 -11.89 11.76
CA VAL A 56 -12.86 -12.33 10.60
C VAL A 56 -11.38 -12.34 10.96
N ILE A 57 -10.88 -11.29 11.63
CA ILE A 57 -9.48 -11.22 12.06
C ILE A 57 -9.17 -12.32 13.08
N ALA A 58 -10.05 -12.54 14.06
CA ALA A 58 -9.93 -13.63 15.01
C ALA A 58 -9.84 -15.00 14.31
N SER A 59 -10.70 -15.26 13.34
CA SER A 59 -10.67 -16.53 12.58
C SER A 59 -9.38 -16.75 11.78
N HIS A 60 -8.70 -15.67 11.36
CA HIS A 60 -7.40 -15.77 10.68
C HIS A 60 -6.26 -15.98 11.68
N ILE A 61 -6.27 -15.28 12.81
CA ILE A 61 -5.29 -15.45 13.89
C ILE A 61 -5.40 -16.85 14.50
N ASP A 62 -6.60 -17.43 14.59
CA ASP A 62 -6.80 -18.80 15.04
C ASP A 62 -6.21 -19.86 14.08
N LYS A 63 -6.15 -19.55 12.78
CA LYS A 63 -5.48 -20.39 11.78
C LYS A 63 -3.96 -20.21 11.83
N TRP A 64 -3.48 -19.12 12.40
CA TRP A 64 -2.06 -18.91 12.65
C TRP A 64 -1.69 -19.64 13.95
N ASP A 65 -0.48 -20.19 14.00
CA ASP A 65 0.02 -20.88 15.19
C ASP A 65 0.48 -19.88 16.27
N VAL A 66 -0.45 -19.00 16.67
CA VAL A 66 -0.22 -17.96 17.67
C VAL A 66 -0.52 -18.54 19.05
N LYS A 67 0.37 -18.26 20.01
CA LYS A 67 0.20 -18.65 21.41
C LYS A 67 -1.13 -18.11 21.94
N LYS A 68 -1.95 -18.99 22.50
CA LYS A 68 -3.26 -18.65 23.10
C LYS A 68 -3.18 -18.45 24.62
N GLU A 69 -1.99 -18.63 25.20
CA GLU A 69 -1.73 -18.45 26.62
C GLU A 69 -1.82 -16.96 27.01
N ASP A 70 -2.21 -16.69 28.26
CA ASP A 70 -2.24 -15.36 28.88
C ASP A 70 -3.01 -14.26 28.10
N GLY A 71 -3.97 -14.65 27.26
CA GLY A 71 -4.76 -13.69 26.46
C GLY A 71 -3.98 -13.05 25.30
N TYR A 72 -2.81 -13.59 24.96
CA TYR A 72 -1.97 -13.06 23.88
C TYR A 72 -2.70 -13.05 22.53
N SER A 73 -3.46 -14.09 22.21
CA SER A 73 -4.27 -14.15 20.99
C SER A 73 -5.27 -13.00 20.89
N SER A 74 -5.93 -12.65 21.99
CA SER A 74 -6.88 -11.54 22.06
C SER A 74 -6.19 -10.18 21.88
N ASP A 75 -5.00 -9.99 22.45
CA ASP A 75 -4.20 -8.77 22.24
C ASP A 75 -3.75 -8.63 20.78
N VAL A 76 -3.35 -9.73 20.13
CA VAL A 76 -3.04 -9.74 18.69
C VAL A 76 -4.27 -9.38 17.86
N VAL A 77 -5.46 -9.90 18.20
CA VAL A 77 -6.72 -9.53 17.53
C VAL A 77 -7.00 -8.04 17.68
N MET A 78 -6.93 -7.52 18.91
CA MET A 78 -7.15 -6.10 19.20
C MET A 78 -6.20 -5.21 18.38
N ARG A 79 -4.89 -5.48 18.44
CA ARG A 79 -3.88 -4.68 17.74
C ARG A 79 -4.04 -4.75 16.23
N SER A 80 -4.32 -5.94 15.72
CA SER A 80 -4.54 -6.15 14.28
C SER A 80 -5.79 -5.43 13.80
N PHE A 81 -6.89 -5.50 14.56
CA PHE A 81 -8.11 -4.76 14.25
C PHE A 81 -7.86 -3.25 14.27
N ALA A 82 -7.22 -2.71 15.32
CA ALA A 82 -6.91 -1.28 15.40
C ALA A 82 -6.09 -0.78 14.20
N LEU A 83 -5.08 -1.54 13.78
CA LEU A 83 -4.24 -1.21 12.62
C LEU A 83 -5.01 -1.31 11.31
N VAL A 84 -5.72 -2.42 11.09
CA VAL A 84 -6.48 -2.64 9.86
C VAL A 84 -7.57 -1.58 9.71
N SER A 85 -8.30 -1.26 10.78
CA SER A 85 -9.38 -0.27 10.80
C SER A 85 -8.87 1.15 10.59
N LYS A 86 -7.74 1.54 11.20
CA LYS A 86 -7.14 2.87 11.01
C LYS A 86 -6.69 3.11 9.58
N PHE A 87 -6.11 2.09 8.94
CA PHE A 87 -5.61 2.16 7.57
C PHE A 87 -6.53 1.47 6.57
N ALA A 88 -7.80 1.24 6.95
CA ALA A 88 -8.78 0.58 6.09
C ALA A 88 -9.11 1.51 4.92
N VAL A 89 -8.58 1.20 3.75
CA VAL A 89 -9.07 1.80 2.51
C VAL A 89 -10.38 1.10 2.18
N SER A 90 -11.43 1.85 1.80
CA SER A 90 -12.74 1.33 1.37
C SER A 90 -12.69 0.37 0.16
N ARG A 91 -11.50 0.03 -0.34
CA ARG A 91 -11.29 -0.79 -1.53
C ARG A 91 -10.99 -2.22 -1.12
N LYS A 92 -11.73 -3.14 -1.75
CA LYS A 92 -11.48 -4.56 -1.63
C LYS A 92 -10.07 -4.88 -2.15
N ARG A 93 -9.24 -5.52 -1.31
CA ARG A 93 -7.98 -6.09 -1.73
C ARG A 93 -8.27 -7.35 -2.56
N THR A 94 -7.68 -7.44 -3.74
CA THR A 94 -7.81 -8.60 -4.63
C THR A 94 -6.47 -9.29 -4.75
N TRP A 95 -6.45 -10.59 -4.47
CA TRP A 95 -5.31 -11.43 -4.82
C TRP A 95 -5.32 -11.68 -6.33
N ILE A 96 -4.19 -11.48 -6.97
CA ILE A 96 -4.00 -11.75 -8.39
C ILE A 96 -3.49 -13.17 -8.50
N VAL A 97 -4.33 -14.08 -9.00
CA VAL A 97 -3.91 -15.44 -9.34
C VAL A 97 -3.26 -15.39 -10.71
N VAL A 98 -1.94 -15.53 -10.74
CA VAL A 98 -1.19 -15.69 -11.99
C VAL A 98 -1.26 -17.17 -12.35
N GLY A 99 -1.56 -17.48 -13.62
CA GLY A 99 -1.54 -18.85 -14.15
C GLY A 99 -0.10 -19.36 -14.30
N GLU A 100 0.22 -19.95 -15.45
CA GLU A 100 1.59 -20.41 -15.73
C GLU A 100 2.58 -19.22 -15.78
N ASP A 101 3.58 -19.28 -14.91
CA ASP A 101 4.49 -18.16 -14.66
C ASP A 101 5.94 -18.41 -15.11
N GLU A 102 6.23 -19.61 -15.64
CA GLU A 102 7.58 -20.07 -16.02
C GLU A 102 8.30 -19.17 -17.04
N HIS A 103 7.54 -18.59 -17.97
CA HIS A 103 8.10 -17.79 -19.08
C HIS A 103 7.49 -16.39 -19.21
N SER A 104 6.41 -16.12 -18.48
CA SER A 104 5.65 -14.86 -18.54
C SER A 104 6.00 -13.91 -17.40
N THR A 105 6.73 -14.39 -16.39
CA THR A 105 7.01 -13.62 -15.18
C THR A 105 8.49 -13.45 -14.89
N VAL A 106 8.81 -12.31 -14.30
CA VAL A 106 10.11 -12.00 -13.72
C VAL A 106 9.89 -11.83 -12.22
N THR A 107 10.40 -12.77 -11.44
CA THR A 107 10.32 -12.72 -9.98
C THR A 107 11.67 -12.31 -9.42
N LEU A 108 11.68 -11.24 -8.64
CA LEU A 108 12.82 -10.78 -7.87
C LEU A 108 12.48 -10.96 -6.40
N VAL A 109 13.28 -11.71 -5.65
CA VAL A 109 13.03 -12.02 -4.23
C VAL A 109 13.79 -11.04 -3.32
N ALA A 110 13.16 -10.57 -2.26
CA ALA A 110 13.72 -9.68 -1.25
C ALA A 110 15.13 -10.10 -0.80
N GLU A 111 15.96 -9.11 -0.49
CA GLU A 111 17.36 -9.33 -0.11
C GLU A 111 17.47 -9.92 1.30
N ASP A 112 16.55 -9.56 2.21
CA ASP A 112 16.58 -9.97 3.61
C ASP A 112 15.23 -10.61 4.01
N SER A 113 15.27 -11.90 4.36
CA SER A 113 14.11 -12.66 4.80
C SER A 113 13.70 -12.40 6.26
N ASN A 114 14.56 -11.78 7.06
CA ASN A 114 14.29 -11.47 8.47
C ASN A 114 13.65 -10.08 8.65
N ARG A 115 13.58 -9.28 7.59
CA ARG A 115 12.91 -7.98 7.58
C ARG A 115 11.50 -8.11 7.01
N PRO A 116 10.57 -7.20 7.35
CA PRO A 116 9.29 -7.15 6.69
C PRO A 116 9.51 -7.01 5.17
N VAL A 117 8.84 -7.88 4.42
CA VAL A 117 8.89 -7.93 2.96
C VAL A 117 7.63 -7.26 2.43
N LEU A 118 7.81 -6.37 1.46
CA LEU A 118 6.71 -5.79 0.71
C LEU A 118 6.42 -6.61 -0.55
N ASP A 119 5.21 -7.15 -0.68
CA ASP A 119 4.79 -7.88 -1.88
C ASP A 119 4.28 -6.94 -2.96
N VAL A 120 4.99 -6.88 -4.09
CA VAL A 120 4.65 -6.03 -5.24
C VAL A 120 4.41 -6.91 -6.48
N VAL A 121 3.16 -6.92 -6.95
CA VAL A 121 2.79 -7.58 -8.20
C VAL A 121 2.50 -6.52 -9.27
N ALA A 122 3.26 -6.52 -10.35
CA ALA A 122 3.12 -5.59 -11.46
C ALA A 122 2.74 -6.32 -12.74
N VAL A 123 1.49 -6.16 -13.20
CA VAL A 123 1.05 -6.69 -14.50
C VAL A 123 1.22 -5.59 -15.54
N VAL A 124 2.11 -5.82 -16.51
CA VAL A 124 2.48 -4.80 -17.49
C VAL A 124 2.57 -5.37 -18.90
N ASP A 125 2.12 -4.59 -19.87
CA ASP A 125 2.44 -4.83 -21.28
C ASP A 125 3.76 -4.10 -21.60
N PRO A 126 4.87 -4.82 -21.89
CA PRO A 126 6.18 -4.21 -22.12
C PRO A 126 6.20 -3.25 -23.31
N LEU A 127 5.22 -3.33 -24.21
CA LEU A 127 5.12 -2.49 -25.40
C LEU A 127 4.33 -1.20 -25.15
N THR A 128 3.97 -0.89 -23.91
CA THR A 128 3.25 0.34 -23.55
C THR A 128 4.18 1.46 -23.07
N ARG A 129 3.75 2.71 -23.30
CA ARG A 129 4.43 3.90 -22.75
C ARG A 129 4.42 3.90 -21.22
N SER A 130 3.36 3.36 -20.61
CA SER A 130 3.24 3.24 -19.15
C SER A 130 4.27 2.27 -18.59
N ALA A 131 4.53 1.13 -19.26
CA ALA A 131 5.59 0.21 -18.85
C ALA A 131 6.98 0.86 -18.89
N GLN A 132 7.26 1.71 -19.89
CA GLN A 132 8.52 2.49 -19.94
C GLN A 132 8.68 3.44 -18.73
N LYS A 133 7.57 3.99 -18.22
CA LYS A 133 7.57 4.81 -16.98
C LYS A 133 7.70 3.94 -15.73
N LEU A 134 7.00 2.81 -15.67
CA LEU A 134 6.97 1.90 -14.51
C LEU A 134 8.31 1.25 -14.24
N ALA A 135 9.01 0.77 -15.27
CA ALA A 135 10.24 0.00 -15.13
C ALA A 135 11.30 0.67 -14.22
N PRO A 136 11.69 1.95 -14.42
CA PRO A 136 12.64 2.62 -13.53
C PRO A 136 12.08 2.90 -12.13
N ILE A 137 10.77 3.07 -11.97
CA ILE A 137 10.14 3.26 -10.65
C ILE A 137 10.23 1.95 -9.85
N LEU A 138 9.93 0.82 -10.48
CA LEU A 138 10.04 -0.51 -9.87
C LEU A 138 11.49 -0.84 -9.49
N ASP A 139 12.45 -0.47 -10.35
CA ASP A 139 13.89 -0.64 -10.05
C ASP A 139 14.34 0.18 -8.84
N VAL A 140 13.87 1.44 -8.70
CA VAL A 140 14.16 2.24 -7.51
C VAL A 140 13.45 1.68 -6.27
N LEU A 141 12.17 1.32 -6.39
CA LEU A 141 11.40 0.74 -5.28
C LEU A 141 12.12 -0.48 -4.70
N ARG A 142 12.63 -1.35 -5.57
CA ARG A 142 13.39 -2.54 -5.21
C ARG A 142 14.70 -2.25 -4.48
N LYS A 143 15.38 -1.15 -4.83
CA LYS A 143 16.65 -0.75 -4.20
C LYS A 143 16.43 -0.05 -2.85
N THR A 144 15.30 0.62 -2.68
CA THR A 144 15.01 1.41 -1.48
C THR A 144 14.26 0.61 -0.41
N VAL A 145 13.42 -0.36 -0.81
CA VAL A 145 12.56 -1.13 0.09
C VAL A 145 12.82 -2.62 -0.09
N ASN A 146 12.83 -3.36 1.01
CA ASN A 146 12.89 -4.82 0.99
C ASN A 146 11.56 -5.37 0.43
N CYS A 147 11.53 -5.77 -0.84
CA CYS A 147 10.30 -6.17 -1.51
C CYS A 147 10.48 -7.42 -2.39
N ASP A 148 9.43 -8.24 -2.42
CA ASP A 148 9.24 -9.31 -3.39
C ASP A 148 8.52 -8.73 -4.60
N LEU A 149 9.25 -8.58 -5.70
CA LEU A 149 8.73 -7.97 -6.92
C LEU A 149 8.45 -9.04 -7.97
N LYS A 150 7.16 -9.28 -8.25
CA LYS A 150 6.71 -10.16 -9.34
C LYS A 150 6.18 -9.31 -10.49
N ILE A 151 6.90 -9.32 -11.62
CA ILE A 151 6.50 -8.62 -12.84
C ILE A 151 5.89 -9.63 -13.80
N VAL A 152 4.62 -9.46 -14.14
CA VAL A 152 3.89 -10.30 -15.10
C VAL A 152 3.82 -9.56 -16.43
N LEU A 153 4.39 -10.16 -17.48
CA LEU A 153 4.37 -9.59 -18.82
C LEU A 153 3.12 -10.08 -19.56
N ASN A 154 2.20 -9.15 -19.84
CA ASN A 154 0.98 -9.43 -20.59
C ASN A 154 0.91 -8.61 -21.88
N PRO A 155 1.67 -8.98 -22.93
CA PRO A 155 1.68 -8.28 -24.21
C PRO A 155 0.41 -8.56 -25.02
N LYS A 156 -0.01 -7.59 -25.84
CA LYS A 156 -1.09 -7.82 -26.81
C LYS A 156 -0.61 -8.74 -27.96
N PRO A 157 -1.40 -9.75 -28.37
CA PRO A 157 -0.98 -10.73 -29.38
C PRO A 157 -0.90 -10.16 -30.80
N LYS A 158 -1.68 -9.10 -31.10
CA LYS A 158 -1.69 -8.45 -32.41
C LYS A 158 -1.48 -6.96 -32.23
N LEU A 159 -0.57 -6.41 -33.02
CA LEU A 159 -0.26 -4.99 -33.05
C LEU A 159 -0.52 -4.49 -34.47
N SER A 160 -1.39 -3.49 -34.59
CA SER A 160 -1.71 -2.86 -35.88
C SER A 160 -0.63 -1.86 -36.33
N GLU A 161 0.13 -1.32 -35.38
CA GLU A 161 1.19 -0.35 -35.63
C GLU A 161 2.36 -0.56 -34.66
N MET A 162 3.48 0.12 -34.93
CA MET A 162 4.63 0.12 -34.03
C MET A 162 4.24 0.76 -32.68
N PRO A 163 4.31 0.02 -31.56
CA PRO A 163 3.70 0.45 -30.30
C PRO A 163 4.51 1.56 -29.59
N LEU A 164 5.83 1.60 -29.79
CA LEU A 164 6.74 2.56 -29.18
C LEU A 164 7.46 3.39 -30.25
N LYS A 165 7.04 4.64 -30.44
CA LYS A 165 7.61 5.59 -31.42
C LYS A 165 8.62 6.58 -30.81
N ARG A 166 8.90 6.46 -29.51
CA ARG A 166 9.77 7.37 -28.76
C ARG A 166 10.67 6.63 -27.78
N TYR A 167 11.84 7.19 -27.53
CA TYR A 167 12.72 6.75 -26.44
C TYR A 167 12.31 7.46 -25.16
N TYR A 168 12.27 6.73 -24.05
CA TYR A 168 11.93 7.26 -22.74
C TYR A 168 13.08 7.00 -21.76
N ARG A 169 13.35 7.98 -20.90
CA ARG A 169 14.28 7.85 -19.77
C ARG A 169 13.70 8.58 -18.58
N TYR A 170 13.43 7.84 -17.51
CA TYR A 170 13.01 8.43 -16.25
C TYR A 170 14.22 8.99 -15.49
N VAL A 171 14.02 10.11 -14.81
CA VAL A 171 15.06 10.83 -14.08
C VAL A 171 14.79 10.68 -12.60
N VAL A 172 15.25 9.56 -12.04
CA VAL A 172 15.16 9.25 -10.61
C VAL A 172 16.47 8.60 -10.16
N ALA A 173 16.88 8.89 -8.93
CA ALA A 173 17.98 8.23 -8.26
C ALA A 173 17.44 7.60 -6.96
N PRO A 174 17.88 6.39 -6.58
CA PRO A 174 17.45 5.75 -5.34
C PRO A 174 18.01 6.45 -4.09
N GLU A 175 19.11 7.18 -4.22
CA GLU A 175 19.81 7.87 -3.14
C GLU A 175 20.23 9.28 -3.56
N LEU A 176 20.44 10.15 -2.57
CA LEU A 176 20.96 11.50 -2.78
C LEU A 176 22.41 11.45 -3.22
N GLN A 177 22.70 12.10 -4.35
CA GLN A 177 24.05 12.23 -4.87
C GLN A 177 24.57 13.64 -4.57
N PHE A 178 25.84 13.75 -4.20
CA PHE A 178 26.51 15.03 -3.94
C PHE A 178 27.63 15.25 -4.96
N ASP A 179 27.82 16.49 -5.35
CA ASP A 179 28.96 16.89 -6.17
C ASP A 179 30.24 16.99 -5.34
N LYS A 180 31.37 17.23 -6.01
CA LYS A 180 32.69 17.39 -5.35
C LYS A 180 32.76 18.60 -4.40
N ALA A 181 31.81 19.52 -4.50
CA ALA A 181 31.70 20.70 -3.64
C ALA A 181 30.72 20.49 -2.46
N GLY A 182 30.14 19.29 -2.31
CA GLY A 182 29.19 18.97 -1.25
C GLY A 182 27.76 19.45 -1.50
N LYS A 183 27.44 19.94 -2.70
CA LYS A 183 26.08 20.33 -3.09
C LYS A 183 25.31 19.13 -3.63
N VAL A 184 24.00 19.08 -3.38
CA VAL A 184 23.12 18.05 -3.95
C VAL A 184 23.19 18.12 -5.48
N ALA A 185 23.56 17.00 -6.10
CA ALA A 185 23.63 16.85 -7.54
C ALA A 185 22.21 16.76 -8.12
N ALA A 186 21.95 17.53 -9.17
CA ALA A 186 20.69 17.43 -9.90
C ALA A 186 20.66 16.14 -10.73
N ASN A 187 19.58 15.37 -10.61
CA ASN A 187 19.35 14.22 -11.49
C ASN A 187 19.13 14.71 -12.93
N GLN A 188 19.87 14.15 -13.89
CA GLN A 188 19.79 14.55 -15.30
C GLN A 188 19.63 13.35 -16.24
N ALA A 189 18.77 13.49 -17.25
CA ALA A 189 18.71 12.56 -18.37
C ALA A 189 19.77 12.93 -19.41
N ARG A 190 20.67 11.99 -19.74
CA ARG A 190 21.63 12.16 -20.84
C ARG A 190 21.31 11.23 -22.00
N LYS A 191 21.09 11.79 -23.19
CA LYS A 191 20.97 11.05 -24.45
C LYS A 191 22.37 10.84 -25.04
N ARG A 192 22.81 9.59 -25.19
CA ARG A 192 24.18 9.28 -25.70
C ARG A 192 24.27 9.26 -27.22
N ARG A 193 23.17 9.03 -27.94
CA ARG A 193 23.15 8.95 -29.40
C ARG A 193 22.38 10.13 -30.02
N PRO A 194 22.94 10.81 -31.05
CA PRO A 194 22.21 11.82 -31.79
C PRO A 194 21.19 11.09 -32.68
N ILE A 195 19.94 11.10 -32.24
CA ILE A 195 18.80 10.68 -33.07
C ILE A 195 18.01 11.96 -33.31
N CYS A 196 17.83 12.33 -34.58
CA CYS A 196 16.98 13.47 -34.95
C CYS A 196 15.57 13.21 -34.42
N GLY A 197 15.07 14.09 -33.57
CA GLY A 197 13.76 13.94 -32.94
C GLY A 197 13.56 14.93 -31.80
N ASP A 198 12.30 15.29 -31.59
CA ASP A 198 11.91 16.27 -30.58
C ASP A 198 12.16 15.74 -29.16
N THR A 199 12.57 16.63 -28.27
CA THR A 199 12.75 16.33 -26.85
C THR A 199 11.60 16.96 -26.08
N ALA A 200 10.87 16.16 -25.32
CA ALA A 200 9.78 16.61 -24.47
C ALA A 200 9.99 16.08 -23.04
N VAL A 201 9.62 16.88 -22.06
CA VAL A 201 9.62 16.49 -20.65
C VAL A 201 8.21 16.02 -20.28
N ASP A 202 8.12 14.82 -19.73
CA ASP A 202 6.86 14.21 -19.31
C ASP A 202 6.62 14.57 -17.83
N THR A 203 5.82 15.60 -17.58
CA THR A 203 5.54 16.14 -16.24
C THR A 203 4.29 15.55 -15.57
N GLU A 204 3.57 14.64 -16.23
CA GLU A 204 2.34 14.07 -15.66
C GLU A 204 2.61 12.86 -14.75
N PRO A 205 2.12 12.87 -13.49
CA PRO A 205 2.22 11.75 -12.56
C PRO A 205 1.10 10.71 -12.77
N SER A 206 0.62 10.50 -13.99
CA SER A 206 -0.54 9.66 -14.29
C SER A 206 -0.19 8.16 -14.40
N LEU A 207 0.51 7.61 -13.40
CA LEU A 207 0.85 6.19 -13.33
C LEU A 207 0.22 5.53 -12.11
N ALA A 208 -0.84 4.76 -12.31
CA ALA A 208 -1.46 3.97 -11.26
C ALA A 208 -0.69 2.65 -11.08
N ILE A 209 0.04 2.52 -9.97
CA ILE A 209 0.63 1.25 -9.54
C ILE A 209 -0.34 0.63 -8.54
N LEU A 210 -0.89 -0.54 -8.86
CA LEU A 210 -1.70 -1.29 -7.90
C LEU A 210 -0.74 -2.07 -7.00
N VAL A 211 -0.17 -1.38 -6.01
CA VAL A 211 0.70 -2.02 -5.02
C VAL A 211 -0.20 -2.62 -3.94
N SER A 212 -0.18 -3.94 -3.80
CA SER A 212 -0.74 -4.63 -2.64
C SER A 212 0.18 -4.43 -1.43
N VAL A 213 0.25 -3.20 -0.91
CA VAL A 213 1.05 -2.89 0.28
C VAL A 213 0.32 -3.40 1.52
N THR A 214 0.92 -4.34 2.25
CA THR A 214 0.66 -4.50 3.70
C THR A 214 1.20 -3.25 4.39
N PRO A 215 0.42 -2.58 5.26
CA PRO A 215 0.70 -1.20 5.62
C PRO A 215 1.97 -1.10 6.47
N VAL A 216 3.04 -0.62 5.84
CA VAL A 216 4.07 0.19 6.50
C VAL A 216 3.96 1.56 5.85
N ASP A 217 3.61 2.55 6.66
CA ASP A 217 3.28 3.93 6.27
C ASP A 217 4.01 4.43 5.02
N ALA A 218 3.28 4.63 3.91
CA ALA A 218 3.76 5.37 2.75
C ALA A 218 2.60 6.13 2.09
N VAL A 219 2.49 7.39 2.50
CA VAL A 219 2.05 8.60 1.75
C VAL A 219 1.09 8.37 0.59
N GLY A 220 -0.12 8.93 0.76
CA GLY A 220 -1.23 8.86 -0.18
C GLY A 220 -0.87 9.20 -1.63
N LEU A 221 -1.27 8.30 -2.54
CA LEU A 221 -1.41 8.57 -3.96
C LEU A 221 -2.77 8.06 -4.41
N ALA A 222 -3.60 9.02 -4.81
CA ALA A 222 -4.95 8.84 -5.26
C ALA A 222 -5.01 7.97 -6.53
N CYS A 223 -5.80 6.90 -6.47
CA CYS A 223 -6.17 6.14 -7.67
C CYS A 223 -7.52 6.67 -8.18
N TYR A 224 -7.60 7.14 -9.41
CA TYR A 224 -8.89 7.42 -10.05
C TYR A 224 -9.14 6.48 -11.24
N LYS A 225 -10.33 5.90 -11.21
CA LYS A 225 -11.19 5.33 -12.28
C LYS A 225 -10.57 4.37 -13.31
N TRP A 226 -10.92 3.09 -13.18
CA TRP A 226 -10.84 2.10 -14.26
C TRP A 226 -12.08 2.21 -15.16
N SER A 227 -11.84 2.32 -16.47
CA SER A 227 -12.84 2.02 -17.51
C SER A 227 -12.65 0.56 -17.93
N ILE A 228 -13.67 -0.24 -17.62
CA ILE A 228 -14.16 -1.46 -18.29
C ILE A 228 -13.12 -2.24 -19.12
N LEU A 229 -12.79 -3.45 -18.68
CA LEU A 229 -12.54 -4.58 -19.58
C LEU A 229 -12.97 -5.88 -18.90
N MET A 230 -13.82 -6.59 -19.63
CA MET A 230 -14.50 -7.82 -19.23
C MET A 230 -13.53 -8.98 -19.08
N TYR A 231 -13.77 -9.85 -18.10
CA TYR A 231 -13.45 -11.26 -18.21
C TYR A 231 -14.70 -12.07 -17.91
N HIS A 232 -15.01 -12.97 -18.83
CA HIS A 232 -16.04 -13.98 -18.72
C HIS A 232 -15.66 -15.00 -17.66
N ASP A 233 -16.63 -15.37 -16.83
CA ASP A 233 -16.59 -16.55 -15.98
C ASP A 233 -16.49 -17.83 -16.82
N VAL A 234 -15.61 -18.75 -16.42
CA VAL A 234 -15.75 -20.20 -16.63
C VAL A 234 -15.46 -20.87 -15.30
#